data_AF-R5PFH3-F1
#
_entry.id   AF-R5PFH3-F1
#
_cell.length_a   1.000
_cell.length_b   1.000
_cell.length_c   1.000
_cell.angle_alpha   90.00
_cell.angle_beta   90.00
_cell.angle_gamma   90.00
#
_symmetry.space_group_name_H-M   'P 1'
#
loop_
_entity.id
_entity.type
_entity.pdbx_description
1 polymer ?
#
loop_
_entity_poly.entity_id
_entity_poly.type
_entity_poly.pdbx_seq_one_letter_code
_entity_poly.pdbx_strand_id
1 'polypeptide(L)'
;MMNRLVSLLFFVFTVIGSVFANNVRIEGEVKVLDTDIDRATNIATVKLQLKWNNSWRDAFNYDAVYLFLKYKVDGLDEVWHHAYL
;
A
#
# COMPACT_ATOMS: atom_id res chain seq x y z
N MET A 1 37.56 -30.47 -3.54
CA MET A 1 36.77 -29.94 -2.40
C MET A 1 36.36 -28.49 -2.62
N MET A 2 37.29 -27.60 -2.99
CA MET A 2 37.06 -26.17 -3.25
C MET A 2 35.95 -25.86 -4.29
N ASN A 3 35.93 -26.53 -5.44
CA ASN A 3 34.91 -26.28 -6.48
C ASN A 3 33.48 -26.61 -6.00
N ARG A 4 33.30 -27.61 -5.13
CA ARG A 4 31.99 -27.97 -4.58
C ARG A 4 31.50 -26.93 -3.58
N LEU A 5 32.41 -26.36 -2.79
CA LEU A 5 32.11 -25.29 -1.83
C LEU A 5 31.73 -24.00 -2.56
N VAL A 6 32.44 -23.65 -3.64
CA VAL A 6 32.12 -22.48 -4.48
C VAL A 6 30.75 -22.64 -5.14
N SER A 7 30.45 -23.81 -5.72
CA SER A 7 29.13 -24.07 -6.29
C SER A 7 28.01 -24.02 -5.23
N LEU A 8 28.26 -24.52 -4.02
CA LEU A 8 27.31 -24.45 -2.92
C LEU A 8 27.07 -23.01 -2.47
N LEU A 9 28.12 -22.19 -2.34
CA LEU A 9 27.99 -20.77 -1.99
C LEU A 9 27.24 -19.97 -3.07
N PHE A 10 27.48 -20.27 -4.35
CA PHE A 10 26.75 -19.67 -5.47
C PHE A 10 25.27 -20.07 -5.48
N PHE A 11 24.96 -21.34 -5.14
CA PHE A 11 23.59 -21.81 -4.97
C PHE A 11 22.89 -21.12 -3.80
N VAL A 12 23.56 -20.96 -2.66
CA VAL A 12 22.99 -20.22 -1.51
C VAL A 12 22.69 -18.76 -1.87
N PHE A 13 23.61 -18.07 -2.55
CA PHE A 13 23.40 -16.67 -2.97
C PHE A 13 22.28 -16.49 -4.00
N THR A 14 22.01 -17.50 -4.84
CA THR A 14 20.93 -17.45 -5.85
C THR A 14 19.56 -17.85 -5.28
N VAL A 15 19.52 -18.65 -4.20
CA VAL A 15 18.28 -19.07 -3.53
C VAL A 15 17.79 -18.03 -2.51
N ILE A 16 18.65 -17.14 -2.00
CA ILE A 16 18.24 -15.93 -1.24
C ILE A 16 17.71 -14.85 -2.20
N GLY A 17 17.13 -15.28 -3.32
CA GLY A 17 16.44 -14.44 -4.30
C GLY A 17 15.47 -13.52 -3.57
N SER A 18 15.66 -12.24 -3.80
CA SER A 18 15.25 -11.20 -2.87
C SER A 18 13.72 -11.15 -2.77
N VAL A 19 13.23 -11.17 -1.53
CA VAL A 19 11.82 -10.95 -1.25
C VAL A 19 11.53 -9.49 -1.52
N PHE A 20 11.08 -9.17 -2.72
CA PHE A 20 10.68 -7.82 -3.07
C PHE A 20 9.19 -7.73 -2.80
N ALA A 21 8.79 -7.11 -1.70
CA ALA A 21 7.46 -6.55 -1.54
C ALA A 21 7.69 -5.08 -1.18
N ASN A 22 7.89 -4.24 -2.20
CA ASN A 22 8.41 -2.89 -2.02
C ASN A 22 7.58 -1.86 -2.79
N ASN A 23 7.80 -0.58 -2.48
CA ASN A 23 7.20 0.53 -3.21
C ASN A 23 5.66 0.50 -3.23
N VAL A 24 5.05 0.18 -2.08
CA VAL A 24 3.63 0.43 -1.80
C VAL A 24 3.42 1.94 -1.75
N ARG A 25 2.52 2.45 -2.58
CA ARG A 25 2.22 3.88 -2.65
C ARG A 25 0.82 4.13 -3.19
N ILE A 26 0.31 5.31 -2.91
CA ILE A 26 -0.81 5.84 -3.68
C ILE A 26 -0.25 6.40 -5.00
N GLU A 27 -0.87 6.05 -6.11
CA GLU A 27 -0.52 6.55 -7.44
C GLU A 27 -1.35 7.79 -7.76
N GLY A 28 -0.66 8.85 -8.18
CA GLY A 28 -1.28 10.13 -8.49
C GLY A 28 -1.59 11.00 -7.27
N GLU A 29 -2.35 12.05 -7.51
CA GLU A 29 -2.80 13.01 -6.50
C GLU A 29 -4.18 12.59 -5.96
N VAL A 30 -4.31 12.47 -4.64
CA VAL A 30 -5.62 12.24 -4.00
C VAL A 30 -6.26 13.59 -3.74
N LYS A 31 -7.41 13.83 -4.38
CA LYS A 31 -8.23 15.02 -4.16
C LYS A 31 -9.70 14.66 -4.23
N VAL A 32 -10.50 15.40 -3.47
CA VAL A 32 -11.95 15.38 -3.55
C VAL A 32 -12.35 16.60 -4.36
N LEU A 33 -13.01 16.39 -5.50
CA LEU A 33 -13.53 17.47 -6.32
C LEU A 33 -14.97 17.78 -5.92
N ASP A 34 -15.48 18.96 -6.31
CA ASP A 34 -16.88 19.33 -6.09
C ASP A 34 -17.87 18.30 -6.65
N THR A 35 -17.51 17.62 -7.74
CA THR A 35 -18.29 16.55 -8.36
C THR A 35 -18.30 15.24 -7.59
N ASP A 36 -17.37 15.07 -6.63
CA ASP A 36 -17.29 13.90 -5.77
C ASP A 36 -18.09 14.08 -4.47
N ILE A 37 -18.77 15.21 -4.31
CA ILE A 37 -19.58 15.56 -3.14
C ILE A 37 -21.06 15.52 -3.53
N ASP A 38 -21.79 14.58 -2.95
CA ASP A 38 -23.24 14.58 -2.99
C ASP A 38 -23.77 15.49 -1.87
N ARG A 39 -24.24 16.69 -2.26
CA ARG A 39 -24.79 17.69 -1.32
C ARG A 39 -26.19 17.34 -0.80
N ALA A 40 -26.91 16.42 -1.45
CA ALA A 40 -28.21 15.97 -0.95
C ALA A 40 -28.05 14.97 0.19
N THR A 41 -27.01 14.14 0.12
CA THR A 41 -26.70 13.13 1.15
C THR A 41 -25.58 13.53 2.11
N ASN A 42 -24.86 14.62 1.83
CA ASN A 42 -23.66 15.08 2.54
C ASN A 42 -22.53 14.04 2.56
N ILE A 43 -22.36 13.31 1.45
CA ILE A 43 -21.32 12.29 1.29
C ILE A 43 -20.24 12.81 0.36
N ALA A 44 -18.98 12.80 0.83
CA ALA A 44 -17.80 13.05 0.01
C ALA A 44 -17.12 11.72 -0.35
N THR A 45 -16.91 11.47 -1.64
CA THR A 45 -16.25 10.26 -2.13
C THR A 45 -14.76 10.49 -2.32
N VAL A 46 -13.91 9.75 -1.59
CA VAL A 46 -12.46 9.78 -1.78
C VAL A 46 -12.06 8.66 -2.75
N LYS A 47 -11.46 9.05 -3.88
CA LYS A 47 -10.93 8.10 -4.87
C LYS A 47 -9.41 8.09 -4.79
N LEU A 48 -8.83 6.89 -4.73
CA LEU A 48 -7.39 6.68 -4.72
C LEU A 48 -7.05 5.38 -5.45
N GLN A 49 -5.84 5.35 -6.01
CA GLN A 49 -5.30 4.16 -6.65
C GLN A 49 -4.09 3.68 -5.87
N LEU A 50 -4.16 2.47 -5.31
CA LEU A 50 -3.03 1.84 -4.64
C LEU A 50 -2.17 1.10 -5.66
N LYS A 51 -0.85 1.30 -5.59
CA LYS A 51 0.12 0.55 -6.39
C LYS A 51 1.16 -0.08 -5.49
N TRP A 52 1.43 -1.36 -5.72
CA TRP A 52 2.41 -2.14 -4.97
C TRP A 52 3.29 -2.92 -5.95
N ASN A 53 4.57 -2.59 -5.99
CA ASN A 53 5.51 -3.36 -6.79
C ASN A 53 5.84 -4.68 -6.09
N ASN A 54 5.83 -5.77 -6.85
CA ASN A 54 6.26 -7.09 -6.40
C ASN A 54 5.47 -7.68 -5.22
N SER A 55 4.24 -7.21 -4.93
CA SER A 55 3.36 -7.84 -3.94
C SER A 55 3.32 -9.36 -4.14
N TRP A 56 3.76 -10.11 -3.13
CA TRP A 56 3.85 -11.55 -3.20
C TRP A 56 2.46 -12.19 -3.09
N ARG A 57 2.24 -13.25 -3.88
CA ARG A 57 1.02 -14.05 -3.86
C ARG A 57 1.28 -15.45 -4.38
N ASP A 58 0.58 -16.44 -3.82
CA ASP A 58 0.49 -17.80 -4.33
C ASP A 58 -0.98 -18.22 -4.50
N ALA A 59 -1.26 -19.52 -4.65
CA ALA A 59 -2.63 -20.03 -4.83
C ALA A 59 -3.55 -19.79 -3.61
N PHE A 60 -3.00 -19.51 -2.44
CA PHE A 60 -3.69 -19.42 -1.15
C PHE A 60 -3.36 -18.16 -0.37
N ASN A 61 -2.13 -17.64 -0.48
CA ASN A 61 -1.60 -16.57 0.34
C ASN A 61 -1.35 -15.30 -0.50
N TYR A 62 -1.57 -14.16 0.14
CA TYR A 62 -1.39 -12.84 -0.45
C TYR A 62 -0.75 -11.92 0.57
N ASP A 63 0.13 -11.05 0.11
CA ASP A 63 0.53 -9.90 0.91
C ASP A 63 -0.64 -8.93 1.10
N ALA A 64 -0.71 -8.32 2.28
CA ALA A 64 -1.77 -7.38 2.64
C ALA A 64 -1.22 -6.02 3.08
N VAL A 65 -1.97 -4.97 2.79
CA VAL A 65 -1.75 -3.62 3.31
C VAL A 65 -3.04 -3.08 3.90
N TYR A 66 -2.92 -2.34 4.99
CA TYR A 66 -4.03 -1.62 5.59
C TYR A 66 -3.99 -0.16 5.17
N LEU A 67 -5.14 0.35 4.74
CA LEU A 67 -5.32 1.77 4.44
C LEU A 67 -6.26 2.37 5.49
N PHE A 68 -5.83 3.48 6.09
CA PHE A 68 -6.62 4.23 7.05
C PHE A 68 -6.80 5.64 6.54
N LEU A 69 -8.06 6.09 6.45
CA LEU A 69 -8.37 7.48 6.16
C LEU A 69 -8.54 8.24 7.47
N LYS A 70 -8.05 9.48 7.49
CA LYS A 70 -8.26 10.42 8.59
C LYS A 70 -8.77 11.72 8.02
N TYR A 71 -9.64 12.38 8.77
CA TYR A 71 -10.14 13.70 8.43
C TYR A 71 -10.07 14.62 9.65
N LYS A 72 -9.99 15.92 9.38
CA LYS A 72 -10.13 16.99 10.37
C LYS A 72 -11.01 18.04 9.72
N VAL A 73 -12.01 18.52 10.45
CA VAL A 73 -12.82 19.67 10.01
C VAL A 73 -12.07 20.97 10.30
N ASP A 74 -12.41 22.01 9.56
CA ASP A 74 -11.79 23.32 9.78
C ASP A 74 -12.22 23.91 11.12
N GLY A 75 -11.28 24.52 11.85
CA GLY A 75 -11.50 25.02 13.20
C GLY A 75 -10.26 24.99 14.10
N LEU A 76 -10.21 25.93 15.06
CA LEU A 76 -9.04 26.15 15.92
C LEU A 76 -8.75 24.94 16.84
N ASP A 77 -9.80 24.32 17.38
CA ASP A 77 -9.72 23.24 18.38
C ASP A 77 -10.09 21.86 17.82
N GLU A 78 -10.27 21.77 16.50
CA GLU A 78 -10.68 20.53 15.85
C GLU A 78 -9.55 19.51 15.79
N VAL A 79 -9.87 18.24 16.00
CA VAL A 79 -8.89 17.15 16.07
C VAL A 79 -9.00 16.23 14.86
N TRP A 80 -7.98 15.39 14.65
CA TRP A 80 -8.02 14.37 13.62
C TRP A 80 -8.87 13.18 14.07
N HIS A 81 -9.81 12.78 13.23
CA HIS A 81 -10.66 11.62 13.41
C HIS A 81 -10.29 10.51 12.42
N HIS A 82 -10.48 9.26 12.84
CA HIS A 82 -10.48 8.14 11.90
C HIS A 82 -11.78 8.18 11.08
N ALA A 83 -11.65 8.07 9.76
CA ALA A 83 -12.80 7.73 8.92
C ALA A 83 -13.05 6.23 9.08
N TYR A 84 -14.21 5.88 9.62
CA TYR A 84 -14.64 4.50 9.73
C TYR A 84 -15.35 4.11 8.43
N LEU A 85 -14.95 2.97 7.86
CA LEU A 85 -15.58 2.32 6.70
C LEU A 85 -16.86 1.59 7.12
#